data_AF-X1R4R2-F1
#
_entry.id   AF-X1R4R2-F1
#
_cell.length_a   1.000
_cell.length_b   1.000
_cell.length_c   1.000
_cell.angle_alpha   90.00
_cell.angle_beta   90.00
_cell.angle_gamma   90.00
#
_symmetry.space_group_name_H-M   'P 1'
#
loop_
_entity.id
_entity.type
_entity.pdbx_description
1 polymer ?
#
loop_
_entity_poly.entity_id
_entity_poly.type
_entity_poly.pdbx_seq_one_letter_code
_entity_poly.pdbx_strand_id
1 'polypeptide(L)'
;ASPNKFIREGSINSIVDAYNTFIELEDDIEVYVLHATGEFIADAVNFITDPDIYPVATKLFTDLSIQSIKEIIKRTGINRKKIAIENIVFPFEATIKIIEELGTKLCIDTSHTLGGFSGECDLVDIAEKYLDITAEIHLQDYDEKGLIEHGALGTGKNVPPEFLNLLDQRNFKGPVVFELPRSEALKSIEYIKKFAPQIELPNIKDQPFY
;
A
#
# COMPACT_ATOMS: atom_id res chain seq x y z
N ALA A 1 6.05 -7.94 -10.77
CA ALA A 1 6.12 -9.41 -10.95
C ALA A 1 5.72 -9.97 -12.34
N SER A 2 5.93 -9.29 -13.48
CA SER A 2 5.46 -9.80 -14.79
C SER A 2 6.06 -11.19 -15.15
N PRO A 3 5.32 -12.17 -15.69
CA PRO A 3 5.93 -13.41 -16.18
C PRO A 3 6.84 -13.16 -17.40
N ASN A 4 6.60 -12.07 -18.15
CA ASN A 4 7.47 -11.65 -19.24
C ASN A 4 8.76 -11.04 -18.68
N LYS A 5 9.89 -11.70 -18.95
CA LYS A 5 11.21 -11.30 -18.48
C LYS A 5 11.57 -9.86 -18.90
N PHE A 6 11.32 -9.48 -20.15
CA PHE A 6 11.70 -8.15 -20.64
C PHE A 6 10.89 -7.04 -19.99
N ILE A 7 9.59 -7.29 -19.71
CA ILE A 7 8.77 -6.35 -18.95
C ILE A 7 9.32 -6.20 -17.53
N ARG A 8 9.65 -7.30 -16.85
CA ARG A 8 10.25 -7.20 -15.50
C ARG A 8 11.57 -6.45 -15.49
N GLU A 9 12.48 -6.77 -16.41
CA GLU A 9 13.78 -6.11 -16.49
C GLU A 9 13.61 -4.61 -16.76
N GLY A 10 12.68 -4.25 -17.65
CA GLY A 10 12.28 -2.87 -17.88
C GLY A 10 11.79 -2.19 -16.60
N SER A 11 10.84 -2.78 -15.87
CA SER A 11 10.34 -2.23 -14.60
C SER A 11 11.43 -2.08 -13.54
N ILE A 12 12.33 -3.07 -13.40
CA ILE A 12 13.46 -3.00 -12.47
C ILE A 12 14.38 -1.84 -12.84
N ASN A 13 14.73 -1.70 -14.11
CA ASN A 13 15.58 -0.59 -14.58
C ASN A 13 14.93 0.76 -14.29
N SER A 14 13.64 0.93 -14.63
CA SER A 14 12.93 2.18 -14.37
C SER A 14 12.89 2.56 -12.89
N ILE A 15 12.68 1.59 -11.99
CA ILE A 15 12.67 1.85 -10.54
C ILE A 15 14.06 2.20 -10.03
N VAL A 16 15.10 1.48 -10.48
CA VAL A 16 16.49 1.78 -10.12
C VAL A 16 16.89 3.17 -10.60
N ASP A 17 16.51 3.54 -11.83
CA ASP A 17 16.81 4.85 -12.40
C ASP A 17 16.04 5.96 -11.66
N ALA A 18 14.78 5.73 -11.30
CA ALA A 18 13.99 6.67 -10.50
C ALA A 18 14.62 6.89 -9.11
N TYR A 19 15.00 5.81 -8.42
CA TYR A 19 15.68 5.91 -7.12
C TYR A 19 16.99 6.69 -7.23
N ASN A 20 17.84 6.35 -8.20
CA ASN A 20 19.12 7.03 -8.41
C ASN A 20 18.96 8.51 -8.78
N THR A 21 17.86 8.88 -9.45
CA THR A 21 17.55 10.26 -9.79
C THR A 21 17.29 11.12 -8.54
N PHE A 22 16.72 10.52 -7.49
CA PHE A 22 16.36 11.19 -6.24
C PHE A 22 17.23 10.74 -5.05
N ILE A 23 18.42 10.20 -5.32
CA ILE A 23 19.30 9.64 -4.27
C ILE A 23 19.68 10.67 -3.20
N GLU A 24 19.87 11.93 -3.60
CA GLU A 24 20.21 13.02 -2.68
C GLU A 24 19.09 13.34 -1.69
N LEU A 25 17.87 12.84 -1.92
CA LEU A 25 16.73 12.96 -1.02
C LEU A 25 16.53 11.72 -0.15
N GLU A 26 17.38 10.69 -0.26
CA GLU A 26 17.18 9.42 0.47
C GLU A 26 17.10 9.63 1.98
N ASP A 27 17.90 10.53 2.54
CA ASP A 27 17.89 10.82 3.98
C ASP A 27 16.58 11.49 4.43
N ASP A 28 15.93 12.25 3.55
CA ASP A 28 14.65 12.93 3.80
C ASP A 28 13.43 12.04 3.53
N ILE A 29 13.60 10.96 2.77
CA ILE A 29 12.53 10.00 2.47
C ILE A 29 12.41 8.98 3.60
N GLU A 30 11.27 8.96 4.28
CA GLU A 30 10.98 8.02 5.36
C GLU A 30 10.72 6.60 4.82
N VAL A 31 9.90 6.52 3.76
CA VAL A 31 9.42 5.25 3.19
C VAL A 31 9.35 5.35 1.66
N TYR A 32 9.75 4.27 1.00
CA TYR A 32 9.56 4.01 -0.42
C TYR A 32 8.50 2.91 -0.57
N VAL A 33 7.31 3.29 -1.01
CA VAL A 33 6.22 2.34 -1.27
C VAL A 33 6.40 1.69 -2.64
N LEU A 34 6.27 0.36 -2.70
CA LEU A 34 6.35 -0.43 -3.93
C LEU A 34 5.13 -1.33 -4.08
N HIS A 35 4.52 -1.27 -5.26
CA HIS A 35 3.63 -2.32 -5.74
C HIS A 35 4.46 -3.54 -6.15
N ALA A 36 4.29 -4.67 -5.46
CA ALA A 36 5.04 -5.90 -5.78
C ALA A 36 4.60 -6.52 -7.12
N THR A 37 3.31 -6.38 -7.43
CA THR A 37 2.68 -6.81 -8.67
C THR A 37 2.18 -5.57 -9.44
N GLY A 38 1.74 -5.77 -10.69
CA GLY A 38 1.20 -4.69 -11.53
C GLY A 38 -0.04 -5.16 -12.25
N GLU A 39 -0.63 -4.30 -13.09
CA GLU A 39 -1.94 -4.50 -13.74
C GLU A 39 -2.11 -5.90 -14.38
N PHE A 40 -1.12 -6.38 -15.14
CA PHE A 40 -1.21 -7.71 -15.74
C PHE A 40 -1.48 -8.82 -14.72
N ILE A 41 -0.86 -8.72 -13.54
CA ILE A 41 -1.06 -9.72 -12.48
C ILE A 41 -2.41 -9.54 -11.81
N ALA A 42 -2.84 -8.29 -11.59
CA ALA A 42 -4.17 -7.98 -11.09
C ALA A 42 -5.26 -8.62 -11.98
N ASP A 43 -5.12 -8.48 -13.30
CA ASP A 43 -5.99 -9.15 -14.26
C ASP A 43 -5.86 -10.67 -14.18
N ALA A 44 -4.63 -11.19 -14.19
CA ALA A 44 -4.39 -12.63 -14.21
C ALA A 44 -4.99 -13.34 -12.98
N VAL A 45 -4.85 -12.78 -11.77
CA VAL A 45 -5.41 -13.40 -10.56
C VAL A 45 -6.93 -13.38 -10.54
N ASN A 46 -7.57 -12.41 -11.20
CA ASN A 46 -9.02 -12.37 -11.37
C ASN A 46 -9.52 -13.38 -12.41
N PHE A 47 -8.72 -13.70 -13.44
CA PHE A 47 -9.06 -14.69 -14.45
C PHE A 47 -8.80 -16.15 -14.04
N ILE A 48 -7.85 -16.39 -13.13
CA ILE A 48 -7.52 -17.75 -12.68
C ILE A 48 -8.52 -18.19 -11.62
N THR A 49 -9.60 -18.83 -12.05
CA THR A 49 -10.66 -19.31 -11.15
C THR A 49 -10.50 -20.76 -10.70
N ASP A 50 -9.56 -21.49 -11.31
CA ASP A 50 -9.30 -22.90 -10.99
C ASP A 50 -8.58 -23.00 -9.63
N PRO A 51 -9.17 -23.67 -8.62
CA PRO A 51 -8.62 -23.73 -7.26
C PRO A 51 -7.30 -24.51 -7.17
N ASP A 52 -6.98 -25.37 -8.13
CA ASP A 52 -5.71 -26.10 -8.17
C ASP A 52 -4.60 -25.24 -8.82
N ILE A 53 -4.97 -24.35 -9.74
CA ILE A 53 -4.03 -23.47 -10.45
C ILE A 53 -3.74 -22.20 -9.65
N TYR A 54 -4.75 -21.63 -8.99
CA TYR A 54 -4.64 -20.35 -8.29
C TYR A 54 -3.48 -20.28 -7.28
N PRO A 55 -3.26 -21.29 -6.41
CA PRO A 55 -2.14 -21.28 -5.48
C PRO A 55 -0.78 -21.35 -6.19
N VAL A 56 -0.69 -22.11 -7.30
CA VAL A 56 0.53 -22.25 -8.08
C VAL A 56 0.88 -20.94 -8.79
N ALA A 57 -0.10 -20.29 -9.41
CA ALA A 57 0.08 -19.01 -10.08
C ALA A 57 0.46 -17.90 -9.09
N THR A 58 -0.27 -17.81 -7.97
CA THR A 58 0.03 -16.84 -6.90
C THR A 58 1.44 -17.03 -6.37
N LYS A 59 1.87 -18.29 -6.16
CA LYS A 59 3.25 -18.59 -5.74
C LYS A 59 4.27 -18.13 -6.79
N LEU A 60 4.04 -18.43 -8.07
CA LEU A 60 4.92 -17.97 -9.15
C LEU A 60 5.07 -16.44 -9.14
N PHE A 61 3.95 -15.72 -9.03
CA PHE A 61 3.98 -14.26 -9.01
C PHE A 61 4.68 -13.71 -7.76
N THR A 62 4.46 -14.34 -6.60
CA THR A 62 5.18 -14.05 -5.35
C THR A 62 6.70 -14.20 -5.54
N ASP A 63 7.14 -15.34 -6.09
CA ASP A 63 8.56 -15.61 -6.33
C ASP A 63 9.18 -14.59 -7.31
N LEU A 64 8.45 -14.20 -8.36
CA LEU A 64 8.89 -13.19 -9.32
C LEU A 64 8.96 -11.79 -8.71
N SER A 65 8.03 -11.42 -7.81
CA SER A 65 8.09 -10.18 -7.03
C SER A 65 9.36 -10.15 -6.19
N ILE A 66 9.59 -11.20 -5.40
CA ILE A 66 10.76 -11.33 -4.53
C ILE A 66 12.05 -11.20 -5.33
N GLN A 67 12.17 -11.88 -6.47
CA GLN A 67 13.35 -11.78 -7.34
C GLN A 67 13.57 -10.35 -7.85
N SER A 68 12.50 -9.68 -8.28
CA SER A 68 12.58 -8.32 -8.82
C SER A 68 12.99 -7.31 -7.75
N ILE A 69 12.37 -7.38 -6.56
CA ILE A 69 12.68 -6.47 -5.46
C ILE A 69 14.08 -6.75 -4.89
N LYS A 70 14.52 -8.02 -4.81
CA LYS A 70 15.91 -8.35 -4.45
C LYS A 70 16.92 -7.70 -5.40
N GLU A 71 16.64 -7.72 -6.71
CA GLU A 71 17.53 -7.08 -7.68
C GLU A 71 17.51 -5.55 -7.57
N ILE A 72 16.35 -4.94 -7.32
CA ILE A 72 16.24 -3.50 -7.03
C ILE A 72 17.11 -3.16 -5.82
N ILE A 73 16.88 -3.81 -4.67
CA ILE A 73 17.64 -3.57 -3.43
C ILE A 73 19.14 -3.73 -3.65
N LYS A 74 19.54 -4.78 -4.38
CA LYS A 74 20.96 -5.04 -4.67
C LYS A 74 21.58 -3.94 -5.52
N ARG A 75 20.86 -3.40 -6.50
CA ARG A 75 21.37 -2.39 -7.45
C ARG A 75 21.36 -0.98 -6.88
N THR A 76 20.39 -0.67 -6.02
CA THR A 76 20.27 0.65 -5.39
C THR A 76 21.04 0.76 -4.09
N GLY A 77 21.18 -0.34 -3.35
CA GLY A 77 21.72 -0.32 -1.99
C GLY A 77 20.74 0.22 -0.95
N ILE A 78 19.51 0.55 -1.36
CA ILE A 78 18.46 1.10 -0.51
C ILE A 78 18.27 0.25 0.75
N ASN A 79 18.13 0.92 1.89
CA ASN A 79 17.80 0.23 3.13
C ASN A 79 16.43 -0.44 3.01
N ARG A 80 16.40 -1.79 3.03
CA ARG A 80 15.16 -2.58 2.98
C ARG A 80 14.11 -2.16 4.03
N LYS A 81 14.52 -1.59 5.16
CA LYS A 81 13.61 -1.12 6.21
C LYS A 81 12.86 0.16 5.84
N LYS A 82 13.34 0.89 4.82
CA LYS A 82 12.62 2.01 4.18
C LYS A 82 11.70 1.55 3.04
N ILE A 83 11.73 0.27 2.63
CA ILE A 83 10.79 -0.21 1.60
C ILE A 83 9.52 -0.73 2.26
N ALA A 84 8.37 -0.23 1.83
CA ALA A 84 7.06 -0.77 2.18
C ALA A 84 6.42 -1.43 0.95
N ILE A 85 5.86 -2.63 1.12
CA ILE A 85 5.08 -3.30 0.08
C ILE A 85 3.61 -3.03 0.36
N GLU A 86 2.93 -2.48 -0.62
CA GLU A 86 1.52 -2.13 -0.51
C GLU A 86 0.61 -3.33 -0.77
N ASN A 87 -0.48 -3.45 0.00
CA ASN A 87 -1.56 -4.36 -0.35
C ASN A 87 -2.35 -3.79 -1.54
N ILE A 88 -2.33 -4.51 -2.65
CA ILE A 88 -3.01 -4.14 -3.91
C ILE A 88 -3.89 -5.29 -4.37
N VAL A 89 -4.29 -5.33 -5.65
CA VAL A 89 -5.01 -6.46 -6.27
C VAL A 89 -4.10 -7.70 -6.36
N PHE A 90 -3.92 -8.36 -5.22
CA PHE A 90 -3.10 -9.55 -5.02
C PHE A 90 -3.35 -10.13 -3.62
N PRO A 91 -3.35 -11.46 -3.42
CA PRO A 91 -3.66 -12.06 -2.11
C PRO A 91 -2.82 -11.49 -0.96
N PHE A 92 -3.48 -11.07 0.11
CA PHE A 92 -2.82 -10.42 1.23
C PHE A 92 -1.73 -11.30 1.86
N GLU A 93 -1.97 -12.61 2.01
CA GLU A 93 -0.97 -13.54 2.55
C GLU A 93 0.26 -13.65 1.64
N ALA A 94 0.09 -13.50 0.33
CA ALA A 94 1.21 -13.49 -0.60
C ALA A 94 2.03 -12.20 -0.45
N THR A 95 1.38 -11.05 -0.24
CA THR A 95 2.04 -9.79 0.10
C THR A 95 2.84 -9.91 1.41
N ILE A 96 2.25 -10.49 2.46
CA ILE A 96 2.96 -10.73 3.73
C ILE A 96 4.18 -11.64 3.53
N LYS A 97 4.08 -12.71 2.74
CA LYS A 97 5.23 -13.58 2.43
C LYS A 97 6.36 -12.81 1.74
N ILE A 98 6.05 -11.89 0.83
CA ILE A 98 7.06 -11.03 0.18
C ILE A 98 7.78 -10.18 1.23
N ILE A 99 7.03 -9.57 2.15
CA ILE A 99 7.57 -8.72 3.21
C ILE A 99 8.49 -9.52 4.15
N GLU A 100 8.07 -10.70 4.58
CA GLU A 100 8.84 -11.58 5.45
C GLU A 100 10.14 -12.04 4.79
N GLU A 101 10.09 -12.50 3.54
CA GLU A 101 11.24 -13.01 2.78
C GLU A 101 12.28 -11.94 2.47
N LEU A 102 11.84 -10.69 2.28
CA LEU A 102 12.72 -9.56 1.98
C LEU A 102 13.19 -8.84 3.26
N GLY A 103 12.45 -8.97 4.35
CA GLY A 103 12.62 -8.19 5.57
C GLY A 103 12.28 -6.72 5.39
N THR A 104 11.37 -6.40 4.47
CA THR A 104 10.83 -5.05 4.20
C THR A 104 9.69 -4.73 5.18
N LYS A 105 8.86 -3.73 4.87
CA LYS A 105 7.73 -3.28 5.67
C LYS A 105 6.41 -3.40 4.89
N LEU A 106 5.29 -3.24 5.58
CA LEU A 106 3.94 -3.18 4.99
C LEU A 106 3.55 -1.71 4.75
N CYS A 107 2.93 -1.42 3.60
CA CYS A 107 2.07 -0.25 3.43
C CYS A 107 0.63 -0.75 3.46
N ILE A 108 -0.20 -0.19 4.34
CA ILE A 108 -1.63 -0.51 4.38
C ILE A 108 -2.38 0.54 3.55
N ASP A 109 -2.89 0.14 2.40
CA ASP A 109 -3.94 0.89 1.70
C ASP A 109 -5.32 0.44 2.18
N THR A 110 -6.05 1.39 2.78
CA THR A 110 -7.35 1.13 3.37
C THR A 110 -8.42 0.87 2.31
N SER A 111 -8.37 1.55 1.16
CA SER A 111 -9.36 1.36 0.09
C SER A 111 -9.21 0.00 -0.60
N HIS A 112 -7.99 -0.50 -0.80
CA HIS A 112 -7.74 -1.80 -1.40
C HIS A 112 -8.27 -2.93 -0.51
N THR A 113 -8.13 -2.78 0.81
CA THR A 113 -8.70 -3.73 1.76
C THR A 113 -10.22 -3.70 1.70
N LEU A 114 -10.83 -2.51 1.81
CA LEU A 114 -12.29 -2.35 1.75
C LEU A 114 -12.89 -2.80 0.41
N GLY A 115 -12.17 -2.58 -0.69
CA GLY A 115 -12.51 -3.01 -2.04
C GLY A 115 -12.39 -4.51 -2.28
N GLY A 116 -11.77 -5.25 -1.36
CA GLY A 116 -11.53 -6.69 -1.50
C GLY A 116 -10.40 -7.04 -2.46
N PHE A 117 -9.52 -6.09 -2.77
CA PHE A 117 -8.44 -6.26 -3.75
C PHE A 117 -7.44 -7.33 -3.30
N SER A 118 -7.22 -7.41 -1.99
CA SER A 118 -6.31 -8.39 -1.39
C SER A 118 -7.00 -9.66 -0.90
N GLY A 119 -8.25 -9.89 -1.31
CA GLY A 119 -9.11 -10.97 -0.85
C GLY A 119 -10.10 -10.54 0.24
N GLU A 120 -10.76 -11.52 0.86
CA GLU A 120 -11.64 -11.28 2.02
C GLU A 120 -10.78 -11.01 3.26
N CYS A 121 -10.38 -9.76 3.44
CA CYS A 121 -9.64 -9.30 4.62
C CYS A 121 -10.40 -8.19 5.32
N ASP A 122 -10.33 -8.19 6.65
CA ASP A 122 -10.83 -7.08 7.47
C ASP A 122 -9.69 -6.11 7.79
N LEU A 123 -9.97 -4.81 7.65
CA LEU A 123 -8.99 -3.75 7.83
C LEU A 123 -8.51 -3.63 9.29
N VAL A 124 -9.42 -3.83 10.25
CA VAL A 124 -9.11 -3.77 11.68
C VAL A 124 -8.26 -5.00 12.03
N ASP A 125 -8.63 -6.19 11.57
CA ASP A 125 -7.85 -7.42 11.80
C ASP A 125 -6.43 -7.32 11.22
N ILE A 126 -6.28 -6.74 10.01
CA ILE A 126 -4.96 -6.47 9.42
C ILE A 126 -4.15 -5.55 10.33
N ALA A 127 -4.75 -4.45 10.79
CA ALA A 127 -4.05 -3.48 11.63
C ALA A 127 -3.65 -4.09 12.98
N GLU A 128 -4.55 -4.80 13.66
CA GLU A 128 -4.25 -5.45 14.94
C GLU A 128 -3.03 -6.37 14.84
N LYS A 129 -2.95 -7.13 13.74
CA LYS A 129 -1.92 -8.14 13.51
C LYS A 129 -0.61 -7.60 12.97
N TYR A 130 -0.65 -6.62 12.07
CA TYR A 130 0.52 -6.24 11.26
C TYR A 130 1.01 -4.80 11.46
N LEU A 131 0.38 -3.99 12.30
CA LEU A 131 0.79 -2.59 12.50
C LEU A 131 2.26 -2.43 12.96
N ASP A 132 2.83 -3.41 13.67
CA ASP A 132 4.25 -3.39 14.09
C ASP A 132 5.24 -3.49 12.92
N ILE A 133 4.81 -4.05 11.78
CA ILE A 133 5.61 -4.13 10.55
C ILE A 133 5.14 -3.13 9.49
N THR A 134 4.08 -2.37 9.75
CA THR A 134 3.63 -1.29 8.87
C THR A 134 4.57 -0.10 8.97
N ALA A 135 4.97 0.44 7.83
CA ALA A 135 5.77 1.66 7.73
C ALA A 135 4.96 2.84 7.22
N GLU A 136 3.91 2.62 6.42
CA GLU A 136 3.09 3.68 5.84
C GLU A 136 1.63 3.24 5.74
N ILE A 137 0.72 4.20 5.75
CA ILE A 137 -0.71 3.99 5.53
C ILE A 137 -1.17 4.93 4.43
N HIS A 138 -1.76 4.38 3.36
CA HIS A 138 -2.56 5.15 2.41
C HIS A 138 -4.00 5.15 2.91
N LEU A 139 -4.47 6.34 3.31
CA LEU A 139 -5.74 6.51 4.00
C LEU A 139 -6.80 7.09 3.07
N GLN A 140 -7.71 6.23 2.64
CA GLN A 140 -8.81 6.53 1.74
C GLN A 140 -9.99 5.57 1.94
N ASP A 141 -11.20 6.03 1.62
CA ASP A 141 -12.39 5.18 1.61
C ASP A 141 -12.58 4.54 0.23
N TYR A 142 -13.24 3.40 0.20
CA TYR A 142 -13.61 2.74 -1.06
C TYR A 142 -14.99 3.22 -1.51
N ASP A 143 -15.07 3.93 -2.64
CA ASP A 143 -16.35 4.37 -3.23
C ASP A 143 -17.12 3.17 -3.81
N GLU A 144 -18.29 2.89 -3.24
CA GLU A 144 -19.19 1.81 -3.69
C GLU A 144 -19.67 1.99 -5.14
N LYS A 145 -19.58 3.20 -5.71
CA LYS A 145 -19.89 3.44 -7.12
C LYS A 145 -18.86 2.84 -8.07
N GLY A 146 -17.76 2.28 -7.57
CA GLY A 146 -16.75 1.55 -8.35
C GLY A 146 -16.06 2.39 -9.41
N LEU A 147 -16.11 3.71 -9.29
CA LEU A 147 -15.64 4.66 -10.30
C LEU A 147 -14.41 5.45 -9.85
N ILE A 148 -14.11 5.50 -8.53
CA ILE A 148 -13.02 6.30 -7.97
C ILE A 148 -12.39 5.56 -6.79
N GLU A 149 -11.14 5.11 -6.94
CA GLU A 149 -10.32 4.47 -5.89
C GLU A 149 -9.79 5.46 -4.84
N HIS A 150 -10.45 6.62 -4.66
CA HIS A 150 -9.92 7.78 -3.92
C HIS A 150 -11.02 8.56 -3.19
N GLY A 151 -11.90 7.85 -2.47
CA GLY A 151 -13.03 8.44 -1.74
C GLY A 151 -12.63 9.09 -0.42
N ALA A 152 -13.33 10.16 -0.01
CA ALA A 152 -13.19 10.71 1.34
C ALA A 152 -13.70 9.72 2.40
N LEU A 153 -13.10 9.74 3.59
CA LEU A 153 -13.53 8.89 4.70
C LEU A 153 -15.01 9.11 5.05
N GLY A 154 -15.76 8.00 5.17
CA GLY A 154 -17.16 8.02 5.54
C GLY A 154 -18.13 8.21 4.38
N THR A 155 -17.68 8.00 3.13
CA THR A 155 -18.49 8.25 1.93
C THR A 155 -18.81 6.99 1.13
N GLY A 156 -18.10 5.89 1.39
CA GLY A 156 -18.28 4.63 0.70
C GLY A 156 -18.47 3.47 1.67
N LYS A 157 -17.60 2.45 1.57
CA LYS A 157 -17.63 1.30 2.50
C LYS A 157 -17.28 1.66 3.94
N ASN A 158 -16.82 2.87 4.19
CA ASN A 158 -16.50 3.47 5.47
C ASN A 158 -15.30 2.79 6.13
N VAL A 159 -14.15 3.47 6.11
CA VAL A 159 -13.04 3.11 6.99
C VAL A 159 -13.55 3.06 8.44
N PRO A 160 -13.38 1.93 9.16
CA PRO A 160 -13.85 1.82 10.54
C PRO A 160 -13.12 2.81 11.45
N PRO A 161 -13.83 3.57 12.31
CA PRO A 161 -13.18 4.40 13.33
C PRO A 161 -12.23 3.60 14.23
N GLU A 162 -12.50 2.32 14.45
CA GLU A 162 -11.66 1.37 15.17
C GLU A 162 -10.24 1.29 14.58
N PHE A 163 -10.11 1.33 13.25
CA PHE A 163 -8.80 1.36 12.60
C PHE A 163 -8.01 2.61 13.01
N LEU A 164 -8.64 3.79 12.95
CA LEU A 164 -8.02 5.06 13.37
C LEU A 164 -7.64 5.04 14.85
N ASN A 165 -8.52 4.50 15.70
CA ASN A 165 -8.27 4.35 17.12
C ASN A 165 -7.08 3.40 17.40
N LEU A 166 -6.94 2.32 16.65
CA LEU A 166 -5.79 1.41 16.76
C LEU A 166 -4.48 2.11 16.43
N LEU A 167 -4.44 2.98 15.39
CA LEU A 167 -3.24 3.74 15.06
C LEU A 167 -2.78 4.62 16.22
N ASP A 168 -3.71 5.31 16.86
CA ASP A 168 -3.45 6.15 18.03
C ASP A 168 -3.02 5.31 19.25
N GLN A 169 -3.79 4.27 19.59
CA GLN A 169 -3.51 3.40 20.75
C GLN A 169 -2.16 2.69 20.65
N ARG A 170 -1.77 2.28 19.44
CA ARG A 170 -0.49 1.64 19.15
C ARG A 170 0.61 2.66 18.85
N ASN A 171 0.30 3.95 18.93
CA ASN A 171 1.22 5.06 18.75
C ASN A 171 1.99 4.95 17.42
N PHE A 172 1.28 4.63 16.34
CA PHE A 172 1.85 4.50 15.00
C PHE A 172 2.61 5.78 14.62
N LYS A 173 3.83 5.61 14.07
CA LYS A 173 4.76 6.72 13.77
C LYS A 173 5.10 6.87 12.30
N GLY A 174 4.62 5.96 11.46
CA GLY A 174 4.82 6.08 10.02
C GLY A 174 3.96 7.20 9.42
N PRO A 175 4.28 7.61 8.18
CA PRO A 175 3.43 8.52 7.42
C PRO A 175 2.03 7.94 7.21
N VAL A 176 1.04 8.83 7.26
CA VAL A 176 -0.34 8.57 6.84
C VAL A 176 -0.63 9.50 5.66
N VAL A 177 -0.74 8.92 4.48
CA VAL A 177 -0.88 9.63 3.22
C VAL A 177 -2.35 9.61 2.80
N PHE A 178 -2.96 10.78 2.61
CA PHE A 178 -4.25 10.87 1.94
C PHE A 178 -4.02 10.72 0.43
N GLU A 179 -4.21 9.51 -0.09
CA GLU A 179 -4.12 9.22 -1.53
C GLU A 179 -5.40 9.66 -2.27
N LEU A 180 -5.78 10.93 -2.16
CA LEU A 180 -7.02 11.43 -2.75
C LEU A 180 -6.92 12.91 -3.11
N PRO A 181 -7.79 13.42 -4.02
CA PRO A 181 -7.81 14.83 -4.33
C PRO A 181 -7.96 15.69 -3.08
N ARG A 182 -7.32 16.86 -3.04
CA ARG A 182 -7.32 17.75 -1.87
C ARG A 182 -8.71 18.03 -1.30
N SER A 183 -9.71 18.22 -2.15
CA SER A 183 -11.10 18.46 -1.71
C SER A 183 -11.68 17.29 -0.92
N GLU A 184 -11.35 16.06 -1.29
CA GLU A 184 -11.76 14.86 -0.57
C GLU A 184 -10.92 14.70 0.71
N ALA A 185 -9.62 15.02 0.67
CA ALA A 185 -8.74 14.93 1.84
C ALA A 185 -9.25 15.84 2.97
N LEU A 186 -9.66 17.07 2.65
CA LEU A 186 -10.26 17.99 3.61
C LEU A 186 -11.53 17.42 4.26
N LYS A 187 -12.35 16.66 3.52
CA LYS A 187 -13.52 15.97 4.09
C LYS A 187 -13.11 14.83 5.02
N SER A 188 -12.08 14.06 4.64
CA SER A 188 -11.49 13.01 5.48
C SER A 188 -10.96 13.56 6.81
N ILE A 189 -10.36 14.75 6.79
CA ILE A 189 -9.94 15.45 8.00
C ILE A 189 -11.12 15.80 8.91
N GLU A 190 -12.24 16.29 8.36
CA GLU A 190 -13.45 16.53 9.15
C GLU A 190 -14.06 15.23 9.71
N TYR A 191 -13.96 14.13 8.96
CA TYR A 191 -14.33 12.80 9.45
C TYR A 191 -13.47 12.40 10.66
N ILE A 192 -12.14 12.50 10.56
CA ILE A 192 -11.23 12.15 11.66
C ILE A 192 -11.49 13.01 12.90
N LYS A 193 -11.68 14.33 12.75
CA LYS A 193 -12.04 15.22 13.86
C LYS A 193 -13.31 14.78 14.60
N LYS A 194 -14.26 14.19 13.87
CA LYS A 194 -15.55 13.75 14.43
C LYS A 194 -15.47 12.38 15.08
N PHE A 195 -14.77 11.43 14.48
CA PHE A 195 -14.81 10.02 14.85
C PHE A 195 -13.56 9.50 15.57
N ALA A 196 -12.43 10.21 15.44
CA ALA A 196 -11.18 9.94 16.16
C ALA A 196 -10.54 11.27 16.64
N PRO A 197 -11.24 12.06 17.48
CA PRO A 197 -10.81 13.40 17.89
C PRO A 197 -9.49 13.44 18.67
N GLN A 198 -9.02 12.30 19.17
CA GLN A 198 -7.74 12.17 19.85
C GLN A 198 -6.54 12.22 18.90
N ILE A 199 -6.75 11.96 17.60
CA ILE A 199 -5.67 12.05 16.60
C ILE A 199 -5.34 13.51 16.36
N GLU A 200 -4.07 13.86 16.61
CA GLU A 200 -3.55 15.18 16.27
C GLU A 200 -3.41 15.32 14.75
N LEU A 201 -4.16 16.26 14.17
CA LEU A 201 -4.14 16.54 12.74
C LEU A 201 -3.21 17.72 12.44
N PRO A 202 -2.50 17.70 11.30
CA PRO A 202 -1.65 18.81 10.91
C PRO A 202 -2.48 20.09 10.73
N ASN A 203 -1.86 21.25 11.00
CA ASN A 203 -2.50 22.52 10.69
C ASN A 203 -2.49 22.76 9.18
N ILE A 204 -3.63 22.49 8.55
CA ILE A 204 -3.79 22.63 7.10
C ILE A 204 -3.97 24.10 6.78
N LYS A 205 -2.93 24.71 6.21
CA LYS A 205 -3.06 26.04 5.62
C LYS A 205 -3.89 25.91 4.36
N ASP A 206 -5.09 26.48 4.37
CA ASP A 206 -5.95 26.52 3.18
C ASP A 206 -5.45 27.57 2.17
N GLN A 207 -4.24 27.36 1.66
CA GLN A 207 -3.65 28.18 0.61
C GLN A 207 -3.51 27.34 -0.65
N PRO A 208 -3.90 27.86 -1.83
CA PRO A 208 -3.55 27.20 -3.08
C PRO A 208 -2.02 27.16 -3.21
N PHE A 209 -1.47 26.02 -3.59
CA PHE A 209 -0.11 25.97 -4.11
C PHE A 209 -0.17 26.67 -5.47
N TYR A 210 0.44 27.87 -5.53
CA TYR A 210 0.50 28.70 -6.74
C TYR A 210 1.38 28.06 -7.81
#